data_AF-A0A0W0ZAL4-F1
#
_entry.id   AF-A0A0W0ZAL4-F1
#
_cell.length_a   1.000
_cell.length_b   1.000
_cell.length_c   1.000
_cell.angle_alpha   90.00
_cell.angle_beta   90.00
_cell.angle_gamma   90.00
#
_symmetry.space_group_name_H-M   'P 1'
#
loop_
_entity.id
_entity.type
_entity.pdbx_description
1 polymer ?
#
loop_
_entity_poly.entity_id
_entity_poly.type
_entity_poly.pdbx_seq_one_letter_code
_entity_poly.pdbx_strand_id
1 'polypeptide(L)' 'MKKIVFVVASILFVTGCSSHHGGNGDDQRYLKSRNGPGVVVPPPLTDSNISHFYDLPRQDKKAGENIAPPNGGQ' A
#
# COMPACT_ATOMS: atom_id res chain seq x y z
N MET A 1 -7.81 -18.75 38.53
CA MET A 1 -6.93 -17.72 37.93
C MET A 1 -6.06 -18.25 36.78
N LYS A 2 -5.23 -19.28 36.99
CA LYS A 2 -4.21 -19.75 36.01
C LYS A 2 -4.76 -20.23 34.65
N LYS A 3 -5.95 -20.84 34.62
CA LYS A 3 -6.63 -21.26 33.37
C LYS A 3 -7.13 -20.08 32.53
N ILE A 4 -7.59 -19.01 33.19
CA ILE A 4 -8.08 -17.79 32.53
C ILE A 4 -6.91 -17.04 31.89
N VAL A 5 -5.79 -16.95 32.60
CA VAL A 5 -4.54 -16.38 32.06
C VAL A 5 -4.09 -17.13 30.80
N PHE A 6 -4.21 -18.46 30.79
CA PHE A 6 -3.84 -19.26 29.61
C PHE A 6 -4.74 -18.98 28.41
N VAL A 7 -6.06 -18.90 28.62
CA VAL A 7 -7.03 -18.59 27.54
C VAL A 7 -6.78 -17.20 26.96
N VAL A 8 -6.55 -16.19 27.81
CA VAL A 8 -6.27 -14.83 27.35
C VAL A 8 -4.94 -14.75 26.58
N ALA A 9 -3.91 -15.47 27.03
CA ALA A 9 -2.64 -15.57 26.32
C ALA A 9 -2.82 -16.22 24.95
N SER A 10 -3.56 -17.34 24.86
CA SER A 10 -3.81 -18.02 23.59
C SER A 10 -4.52 -17.13 22.57
N ILE A 11 -5.50 -16.34 23.00
CA ILE A 11 -6.21 -15.41 22.11
C ILE A 11 -5.25 -14.34 21.56
N LEU A 12 -4.39 -13.77 22.41
CA LEU A 12 -3.40 -12.77 22.01
C LEU A 12 -2.36 -13.33 21.02
N PHE A 13 -1.92 -14.58 21.23
CA PHE A 13 -1.00 -15.26 20.31
C PHE A 13 -1.62 -15.51 18.93
N VAL A 14 -2.91 -15.87 18.86
CA VAL A 14 -3.59 -16.13 17.58
C VAL A 14 -3.86 -14.84 16.80
N THR A 15 -4.21 -13.74 17.46
CA THR A 15 -4.43 -12.44 16.80
C THR A 15 -3.16 -11.77 16.28
N GLY A 16 -1.98 -12.15 16.79
CA GLY A 16 -0.70 -11.62 16.33
C GLY A 16 -0.23 -12.15 14.97
N CYS A 17 -0.74 -13.31 14.54
CA CYS A 17 -0.33 -13.94 13.29
C CYS A 17 -1.14 -13.49 12.06
N SER A 18 -2.30 -12.85 12.24
CA SER A 18 -3.19 -12.46 11.14
C SER A 18 -2.86 -11.09 10.52
N SER A 19 -1.98 -10.29 11.14
CA SER A 19 -1.70 -8.91 10.71
C SER A 19 -0.68 -8.77 9.56
N HIS A 20 -0.07 -9.88 9.11
CA HIS A 20 1.06 -9.85 8.16
C HIS A 20 0.75 -10.36 6.74
N HIS A 21 -0.50 -10.67 6.41
CA HIS A 21 -0.84 -11.32 5.15
C HIS A 21 -1.63 -10.35 4.26
N GLY A 22 -0.91 -9.53 3.49
CA GLY A 22 -1.54 -8.59 2.56
C GLY A 22 -0.62 -7.81 1.60
N GLY A 23 0.70 -7.93 1.74
CA GLY A 23 1.65 -7.29 0.84
C GLY A 23 3.03 -7.22 1.48
N ASN A 24 4.04 -6.81 0.73
CA ASN A 24 5.45 -6.83 1.13
C ASN A 24 5.78 -5.78 2.20
N GLY A 25 5.05 -5.72 3.33
CA GLY A 25 5.34 -4.90 4.53
C GLY A 25 5.34 -3.38 4.38
N ASP A 26 5.53 -2.85 3.17
CA ASP A 26 5.72 -1.44 2.84
C ASP A 26 4.44 -0.76 2.37
N ASP A 27 3.32 -1.49 2.27
CA ASP A 27 2.06 -0.97 1.73
C ASP A 27 1.63 0.30 2.46
N GLN A 28 1.83 0.37 3.78
CA GLN A 28 1.50 1.57 4.55
C GLN A 28 2.32 2.80 4.17
N ARG A 29 3.56 2.63 3.68
CA ARG A 29 4.42 3.75 3.27
C ARG A 29 3.99 4.28 1.90
N TYR A 30 3.74 3.39 0.95
CA TYR A 30 3.28 3.76 -0.39
C TYR A 30 1.88 4.37 -0.37
N LEU A 31 0.96 3.84 0.44
CA LEU A 31 -0.41 4.36 0.60
C LEU A 31 -0.46 5.78 1.20
N LYS A 32 0.57 6.17 1.96
CA LYS A 32 0.68 7.52 2.54
C LYS A 32 1.40 8.51 1.60
N SER A 33 2.10 8.02 0.59
CA SER A 33 2.84 8.85 -0.36
C SER A 33 1.90 9.63 -1.28
N ARG A 34 2.31 10.83 -1.66
CA ARG A 34 1.60 11.69 -2.61
C ARG A 34 2.50 12.01 -3.79
N ASN A 35 1.90 12.20 -4.97
CA ASN A 35 2.60 12.65 -6.16
C ASN A 35 3.33 13.96 -5.82
N GLY A 36 4.60 14.01 -6.23
CA GLY A 36 5.42 15.21 -6.09
C GLY A 36 4.97 16.33 -7.04
N PRO A 37 5.66 17.48 -7.01
CA PRO A 37 5.45 18.52 -8.00
C PRO A 37 5.72 18.00 -9.41
N GLY A 38 5.01 18.56 -10.40
CA GLY A 38 5.25 18.26 -11.81
C GLY A 38 6.67 18.65 -12.23
N VAL A 39 7.14 18.02 -13.31
CA VAL A 39 8.47 18.33 -13.86
C VAL A 39 8.51 19.78 -14.33
N VAL A 40 9.49 20.53 -13.83
CA VAL A 40 9.74 21.92 -14.26
C VAL A 40 10.92 21.92 -15.21
N VAL A 41 10.68 22.38 -16.43
CA VAL A 41 11.74 22.53 -17.44
C VAL A 41 12.27 23.96 -17.40
N PRO A 42 13.56 24.17 -17.07
CA PRO A 42 14.12 25.51 -17.01
C PRO A 42 14.36 26.06 -18.42
N PRO A 43 14.20 27.38 -18.64
CA PRO A 43 14.61 28.01 -19.89
C PRO A 43 16.11 27.80 -20.18
N PRO A 44 16.54 27.67 -21.45
CA PRO A 44 15.76 27.72 -22.70
C PRO A 44 15.19 26.36 -23.13
N LEU A 45 15.24 25.34 -22.26
CA LEU A 45 14.75 24.01 -22.59
C LEU A 45 13.21 24.00 -22.68
N THR A 46 12.68 23.07 -23.46
CA THR A 46 11.23 22.86 -23.62
C THR A 46 10.88 21.43 -23.23
N ASP A 47 9.64 21.24 -22.80
CA ASP A 47 9.05 19.95 -22.44
C ASP A 47 8.66 19.09 -23.65
N SER A 48 8.83 19.61 -24.87
CA SER A 48 8.43 18.97 -26.14
C SER A 48 8.93 17.54 -26.35
N ASN A 49 10.06 17.15 -25.74
CA ASN A 49 10.67 15.82 -25.86
C ASN A 49 10.61 15.01 -24.55
N ILE A 50 9.90 15.49 -23.53
CA ILE A 50 9.75 14.75 -22.28
C ILE A 50 8.69 13.67 -22.47
N SER A 51 9.06 12.44 -22.11
CA SER A 51 8.13 11.33 -22.09
C SER A 51 7.01 11.56 -21.06
N HIS A 52 5.80 11.12 -21.39
CA HIS A 52 4.65 11.05 -20.48
C HIS A 52 4.87 10.16 -19.24
N PHE A 53 6.05 9.57 -19.07
CA PHE A 53 6.41 8.79 -17.89
C PHE A 53 6.20 9.56 -16.56
N TYR A 54 6.36 10.89 -16.58
CA TYR A 54 6.17 11.73 -15.39
C TYR A 54 4.75 12.27 -15.24
N ASP A 55 3.85 11.94 -16.16
CA ASP A 55 2.44 12.34 -16.09
C ASP A 55 1.69 11.41 -15.14
N LEU A 56 1.88 11.67 -13.85
CA LEU A 56 1.25 10.87 -12.81
C LEU A 56 -0.27 11.13 -12.78
N PRO A 57 -1.10 10.08 -12.72
CA PRO A 57 -2.54 10.23 -12.61
C PRO A 57 -2.93 10.89 -11.28
N ARG A 58 -4.11 11.50 -11.25
CA ARG A 58 -4.65 12.10 -10.02
C ARG A 58 -4.84 11.02 -8.94
N GLN A 59 -4.37 11.31 -7.74
CA GLN A 59 -4.49 10.44 -6.56
C GLN A 59 -5.69 10.82 -5.68
N ASP A 60 -6.88 10.87 -6.28
CA ASP A 60 -8.15 11.17 -5.60
C ASP A 60 -8.92 9.91 -5.16
N LYS A 61 -8.50 8.73 -5.64
CA LYS A 61 -9.12 7.44 -5.29
C LYS A 61 -8.52 6.84 -4.02
N LYS A 62 -9.34 6.09 -3.28
CA LYS A 62 -8.86 5.28 -2.15
C LYS A 62 -8.09 4.08 -2.69
N ALA A 63 -6.88 3.88 -2.18
CA ALA A 63 -6.10 2.69 -2.46
C ALA A 63 -6.56 1.58 -1.49
N GLY A 64 -7.27 0.59 -2.03
CA GLY A 64 -7.90 -0.49 -1.29
C GLY A 64 -8.36 -1.55 -2.26
N GLU A 65 -7.40 -2.14 -2.98
CA GLU A 65 -7.66 -3.23 -3.91
C GLU A 65 -7.55 -4.56 -3.19
N ASN A 66 -8.46 -5.49 -3.49
CA ASN A 66 -8.34 -6.85 -3.01
C ASN A 66 -7.25 -7.56 -3.82
N ILE A 67 -6.11 -7.81 -3.19
CA ILE A 67 -4.99 -8.54 -3.80
C ILE A 67 -5.09 -10.06 -3.60
N ALA A 68 -6.16 -10.54 -2.95
CA ALA A 68 -6.40 -11.97 -2.88
C ALA A 68 -6.54 -12.53 -4.31
N PRO A 69 -6.09 -13.76 -4.55
CA PRO A 69 -6.35 -14.42 -5.83
C PRO A 69 -7.84 -14.32 -6.15
N PRO A 70 -8.22 -13.87 -7.37
CA PRO A 70 -9.62 -13.90 -7.77
C PRO A 70 -10.08 -15.35 -7.65
N ASN A 71 -11.17 -15.55 -6.91
CA ASN A 71 -11.76 -16.85 -6.52
C ASN A 71 -11.19 -18.00 -7.34
N GLY A 72 -10.27 -18.76 -6.72
CA GLY A 72 -9.59 -19.86 -7.38
C GLY A 72 -10.61 -20.68 -8.17
N GLY A 73 -10.38 -20.81 -9.47
CA GLY A 73 -11.18 -21.70 -10.30
C GLY A 73 -11.13 -23.10 -9.71
N GLN A 74 -12.22 -23.50 -9.06
CA GLN A 74 -12.69 -24.86 -8.84
C GLN A 74 -14.21 -24.82 -8.85
#